data_AF-A0AAV6V559-F1
#
_entry.id   AF-A0AAV6V559-F1
#
_cell.length_a   1.000
_cell.length_b   1.000
_cell.length_c   1.000
_cell.angle_alpha   90.00
_cell.angle_beta   90.00
_cell.angle_gamma   90.00
#
_symmetry.space_group_name_H-M   'P 1'
#
loop_
_entity.id
_entity.type
_entity.pdbx_description
1 polymer ?
#
loop_
_entity_poly.entity_id
_entity_poly.type
_entity_poly.pdbx_seq_one_letter_code
_entity_poly.pdbx_strand_id
1 'polypeptide(L)'
;MLSGIGPKEHLESLYIPVEQDLPVGNNLQDHVAVPIPFQNRTGVLTSNEATYLLAFLNGQIRPEIDFPDFELYFVEVPPIFARRQFGIKPEVYRQVYGPYDNSTMFMCFASPIHPRSRGTVRLQSANPYDPPLIDPQLLC
;
A
#
# COMPACT_ATOMS: atom_id res chain seq x y z
N MET A 1 -7.15 -6.57 20.71
CA MET A 1 -5.97 -6.49 21.59
C MET A 1 -6.26 -5.72 22.88
N LEU A 2 -6.62 -4.42 22.86
CA LEU A 2 -6.90 -3.67 24.10
C LEU A 2 -8.00 -4.28 24.98
N SER A 3 -8.95 -5.00 24.39
CA SER A 3 -9.99 -5.75 25.10
C SER A 3 -9.52 -7.11 25.65
N GLY A 4 -8.21 -7.37 25.75
CA GLY A 4 -7.65 -8.64 26.24
C GLY A 4 -7.66 -9.81 25.25
N ILE A 5 -8.03 -9.57 23.98
CA ILE A 5 -8.06 -10.60 22.92
C ILE A 5 -6.90 -10.36 21.93
N GLY A 6 -5.94 -11.28 21.89
CA GLY A 6 -4.72 -11.18 21.09
C GLY A 6 -3.59 -12.08 21.60
N PRO A 7 -2.37 -11.98 21.04
CA PRO A 7 -1.27 -12.88 21.40
C PRO A 7 -0.88 -12.69 22.86
N LYS A 8 -0.94 -13.77 23.65
CA LYS A 8 -0.75 -13.74 25.10
C LYS A 8 0.51 -13.01 25.54
N GLU A 9 1.67 -13.38 25.00
CA GLU A 9 2.96 -12.78 25.36
C GLU A 9 3.00 -11.26 25.11
N HIS A 10 2.39 -10.82 24.00
CA HIS A 10 2.32 -9.39 23.65
C HIS A 10 1.43 -8.63 24.64
N LEU A 11 0.27 -9.18 24.99
CA LEU A 11 -0.66 -8.55 25.94
C LEU A 11 -0.09 -8.49 27.35
N GLU A 12 0.54 -9.57 27.82
CA GLU A 12 1.18 -9.64 29.13
C GLU A 12 2.33 -8.63 29.25
N SER A 13 3.12 -8.43 28.17
CA SER A 13 4.20 -7.43 28.13
C SER A 13 3.72 -5.99 28.33
N LEU A 14 2.45 -5.72 28.04
CA LEU A 14 1.79 -4.41 28.19
C LEU A 14 0.88 -4.34 29.42
N TYR A 15 0.92 -5.35 30.30
CA TYR A 15 0.07 -5.46 31.50
C TYR A 15 -1.43 -5.47 31.19
N ILE A 16 -1.84 -5.98 30.03
CA ILE A 16 -3.24 -6.13 29.64
C ILE A 16 -3.72 -7.53 30.07
N PRO A 17 -4.83 -7.66 30.83
CA PRO A 17 -5.42 -8.95 31.15
C PRO A 17 -5.77 -9.74 29.88
N VAL A 18 -5.40 -11.02 29.85
CA VAL A 18 -5.65 -11.89 28.69
C VAL A 18 -6.99 -12.59 28.86
N GLU A 19 -7.98 -12.14 28.09
CA GLU A 19 -9.29 -12.78 27.97
C GLU A 19 -9.22 -13.98 27.02
N GLN A 20 -8.49 -13.84 25.91
CA GLN A 20 -8.32 -14.93 24.95
C GLN A 20 -7.01 -14.80 24.16
N ASP A 21 -6.22 -15.86 24.16
CA ASP A 21 -4.99 -15.98 23.37
C ASP A 21 -5.31 -16.36 21.92
N LEU A 22 -5.19 -15.39 21.01
CA LEU A 22 -5.46 -15.55 19.58
C LEU A 22 -4.44 -14.75 18.75
N PRO A 23 -4.15 -15.15 17.50
CA PRO A 23 -3.16 -14.47 16.64
C PRO A 23 -3.65 -13.12 16.06
N VAL A 24 -4.38 -12.31 16.84
CA VAL A 24 -4.90 -11.01 16.42
C VAL A 24 -3.76 -10.07 16.06
N GLY A 25 -3.94 -9.35 14.96
CA GLY A 25 -2.95 -8.42 14.43
C GLY A 25 -1.88 -9.06 13.55
N ASN A 26 -1.84 -10.39 13.41
CA ASN A 26 -1.00 -11.06 12.41
C ASN A 26 -1.69 -11.08 11.03
N ASN A 27 -0.94 -11.49 10.00
CA ASN A 27 -1.44 -11.68 8.64
C ASN A 27 -1.92 -10.38 7.96
N LEU A 28 -1.31 -9.25 8.30
CA LEU A 28 -1.54 -7.99 7.60
C LEU A 28 -1.10 -8.15 6.14
N GLN A 29 -1.97 -7.74 5.22
CA GLN A 29 -1.75 -7.75 3.78
C GLN A 29 -2.19 -6.42 3.21
N ASP A 30 -1.49 -5.95 2.19
CA ASP A 30 -1.82 -4.72 1.48
C ASP A 30 -1.40 -4.82 0.01
N HIS A 31 -2.04 -4.03 -0.85
CA HIS A 31 -1.71 -3.94 -2.27
C HIS A 31 -0.70 -2.81 -2.49
N VAL A 32 0.58 -3.18 -2.58
CA VAL A 32 1.63 -2.21 -2.91
C VAL A 32 1.58 -1.89 -4.40
N ALA A 33 1.38 -0.62 -4.72
CA ALA A 33 1.35 -0.16 -6.10
C ALA A 33 2.71 0.43 -6.51
N VAL A 34 3.26 -0.01 -7.64
CA VAL A 34 4.46 0.58 -8.24
C VAL A 34 4.03 1.64 -9.27
N PRO A 35 4.34 2.92 -9.07
CA PRO A 35 4.02 3.98 -10.01
C PRO A 35 4.98 3.99 -11.20
N ILE A 36 4.43 4.04 -12.41
CA ILE A 36 5.16 4.16 -13.68
C ILE A 36 4.69 5.47 -14.35
N PRO A 37 5.49 6.55 -14.28
CA PRO A 37 5.12 7.82 -14.87
C PRO A 37 5.43 7.86 -16.38
N PHE A 38 4.54 8.49 -17.13
CA PHE A 38 4.69 8.74 -18.57
C PHE A 38 4.75 10.25 -18.84
N GLN A 39 5.64 10.65 -19.77
CA GLN A 39 5.72 12.01 -20.31
C GLN A 39 5.23 12.04 -21.76
N ASN A 40 4.96 13.23 -22.30
CA ASN A 40 4.43 13.46 -23.66
C ASN A 40 3.04 12.85 -23.92
N ARG A 41 2.03 13.50 -23.32
CA ARG A 41 0.60 13.19 -23.43
C ARG A 41 0.10 13.23 -24.87
N THR A 42 0.20 12.11 -25.57
CA THR A 42 -0.30 11.97 -26.94
C THR A 42 -1.23 10.76 -27.02
N GLY A 43 -2.39 10.94 -27.65
CA GLY A 43 -3.37 9.87 -27.85
C GLY A 43 -4.57 9.91 -26.91
N VAL A 44 -5.53 9.02 -27.17
CA VAL A 44 -6.85 9.00 -26.51
C VAL A 44 -6.82 8.59 -25.03
N LEU A 45 -5.72 7.98 -24.57
CA LEU A 45 -5.55 7.55 -23.18
C LEU A 45 -4.99 8.66 -22.27
N THR A 46 -4.91 9.90 -22.73
CA THR A 46 -4.33 11.04 -21.98
C THR A 46 -5.31 12.18 -21.69
N SER A 47 -6.63 11.96 -21.83
CA SER A 47 -7.72 12.88 -21.45
C SER A 47 -8.14 12.83 -19.97
N ASN A 48 -8.23 13.98 -19.30
CA ASN A 48 -8.45 14.14 -17.87
C ASN A 48 -9.70 13.46 -17.25
N GLU A 49 -9.52 12.25 -16.70
CA GLU A 49 -10.49 11.57 -15.82
C GLU A 49 -9.81 10.97 -14.57
N ALA A 50 -10.57 10.69 -13.51
CA ALA A 50 -10.02 10.24 -12.22
C ALA A 50 -9.36 8.84 -12.31
N THR A 51 -9.93 7.93 -13.11
CA THR A 51 -9.33 6.65 -13.49
C THR A 51 -9.65 6.40 -14.96
N TYR A 52 -8.61 6.29 -15.78
CA TYR A 52 -8.71 6.18 -17.24
C TYR A 52 -8.99 4.77 -17.70
N LEU A 53 -8.30 3.83 -17.07
CA LEU A 53 -8.27 2.43 -17.47
C LEU A 53 -7.99 1.61 -16.23
N LEU A 54 -8.79 0.56 -16.09
CA LEU A 54 -8.52 -0.53 -15.17
C LEU A 54 -8.27 -1.77 -16.03
N ALA A 55 -7.14 -2.43 -15.80
CA ALA A 55 -6.81 -3.68 -16.48
C ALA A 55 -6.37 -4.72 -15.46
N PHE A 56 -6.78 -5.96 -15.70
CA PHE A 56 -6.34 -7.10 -14.91
C PHE A 56 -5.46 -7.97 -15.79
N LEU A 57 -4.25 -8.27 -15.32
CA LEU A 57 -3.29 -9.09 -16.03
C LEU A 57 -2.99 -10.35 -15.23
N ASN A 58 -2.99 -11.48 -15.92
CA ASN A 58 -2.48 -12.74 -15.39
C ASN A 58 -1.01 -12.88 -15.83
N GLY A 59 -0.11 -12.85 -14.85
CA GLY A 59 1.33 -12.99 -15.08
C GLY A 59 1.79 -14.45 -15.08
N GLN A 60 0.86 -15.40 -14.93
CA GLN A 60 1.12 -16.82 -14.71
C GLN A 60 2.02 -17.05 -13.49
N ILE A 61 1.92 -16.19 -12.48
CA ILE A 61 2.71 -16.33 -11.23
C ILE A 61 2.16 -17.50 -10.41
N ARG A 62 0.86 -17.74 -10.49
CA ARG A 62 0.18 -18.92 -9.94
C ARG A 62 -0.74 -19.54 -11.01
N PRO A 63 -0.20 -20.35 -11.93
CA PRO A 63 -0.97 -20.95 -13.02
C PRO A 63 -2.09 -21.89 -12.53
N GLU A 64 -2.03 -22.33 -11.27
CA GLU A 64 -3.04 -23.17 -10.63
C GLU A 64 -4.33 -22.44 -10.23
N ILE A 65 -4.37 -21.11 -10.29
CA ILE A 65 -5.55 -20.31 -9.96
C ILE A 65 -6.03 -19.47 -11.14
N ASP A 66 -7.35 -19.47 -11.37
CA ASP A 66 -8.01 -18.71 -12.43
C ASP A 66 -8.39 -17.31 -11.97
N PHE A 67 -7.42 -16.55 -11.44
CA PHE A 67 -7.58 -15.16 -11.03
C PHE A 67 -6.37 -14.33 -11.48
N PRO A 68 -6.55 -13.01 -11.74
CA PRO A 68 -5.45 -12.16 -12.18
C PRO A 68 -4.36 -12.00 -11.11
N ASP A 69 -3.13 -11.78 -11.54
CA ASP A 69 -2.00 -11.55 -10.63
C ASP A 69 -1.81 -10.07 -10.33
N PHE A 70 -2.15 -9.23 -11.32
CA PHE A 70 -1.92 -7.79 -11.27
C PHE A 70 -3.18 -7.01 -11.63
N GLU A 71 -3.37 -5.92 -10.92
CA GLU A 71 -4.27 -4.83 -11.26
C GLU A 71 -3.42 -3.66 -11.73
N LEU A 72 -3.75 -3.15 -12.92
CA LEU A 72 -3.20 -1.93 -13.47
C LEU A 72 -4.29 -0.87 -13.47
N TYR A 73 -4.03 0.26 -12.84
CA TYR A 73 -4.92 1.42 -12.92
C TYR A 73 -4.14 2.65 -13.39
N PHE A 74 -4.74 3.36 -14.33
CA PHE A 74 -4.16 4.53 -14.98
C PHE A 74 -4.85 5.77 -14.47
N VAL A 75 -4.06 6.68 -13.91
CA VAL A 75 -4.58 7.90 -13.27
C VAL A 75 -3.72 9.09 -13.65
N GLU A 76 -4.37 10.24 -13.69
CA GLU A 76 -3.68 11.51 -13.80
C GLU A 76 -3.37 12.04 -12.40
N VAL A 77 -2.10 12.34 -12.14
CA VAL A 77 -1.66 12.81 -10.82
C VAL A 77 -0.99 14.17 -10.94
N PRO A 78 -1.64 15.23 -10.39
CA PRO A 78 -1.02 16.53 -10.25
C PRO A 78 0.22 16.48 -9.35
N PRO A 79 1.28 17.25 -9.64
CA PRO A 79 2.50 17.28 -8.82
C PRO A 79 2.24 17.55 -7.34
N ILE A 80 1.22 18.35 -7.02
CA ILE A 80 0.83 18.66 -5.63
C ILE A 80 0.41 17.41 -4.85
N PHE A 81 -0.28 16.45 -5.48
CA PHE A 81 -0.65 15.17 -4.87
C PHE A 81 0.58 14.34 -4.59
N ALA A 82 1.48 14.23 -5.57
CA ALA A 82 2.70 13.45 -5.40
C ALA A 82 3.65 14.02 -4.34
N ARG A 83 3.68 15.35 -4.15
CA ARG A 83 4.49 16.04 -3.12
C ARG A 83 3.95 15.90 -1.70
N ARG A 84 2.62 15.86 -1.53
CA ARG A 84 1.99 15.98 -0.20
C ARG A 84 1.27 14.73 0.28
N GLN A 85 0.75 13.90 -0.62
CA GLN A 85 -0.17 12.81 -0.26
C GLN A 85 0.51 11.45 -0.15
N PHE A 86 1.57 11.19 -0.91
CA PHE A 86 2.27 9.90 -0.85
C PHE A 86 3.24 9.78 0.33
N GLY A 87 3.39 10.81 1.18
CA GLY A 87 4.32 10.78 2.32
C GLY A 87 5.79 10.55 1.91
N ILE A 88 6.13 10.79 0.64
CA ILE A 88 7.45 10.53 0.08
C ILE A 88 8.43 11.56 0.62
N LYS A 89 9.61 11.11 1.05
CA LYS A 89 10.67 12.02 1.50
C LYS A 89 11.05 13.00 0.37
N PRO A 90 11.26 14.30 0.67
CA PRO A 90 11.51 15.31 -0.35
C PRO A 90 12.64 14.97 -1.34
N GLU A 91 13.69 14.30 -0.86
CA GLU A 91 14.81 13.85 -1.68
C GLU A 91 14.43 12.77 -2.69
N VAL A 92 13.62 11.78 -2.27
CA VAL A 92 13.10 10.72 -3.14
C VAL A 92 12.14 11.30 -4.15
N TYR A 93 11.27 12.22 -3.72
CA TYR A 93 10.38 12.94 -4.61
C TYR A 93 11.15 13.66 -5.71
N ARG A 94 12.20 14.41 -5.35
CA ARG A 94 12.98 15.18 -6.33
C ARG A 94 13.68 14.27 -7.35
N GLN A 95 14.17 13.11 -6.92
CA GLN A 95 14.85 12.15 -7.81
C GLN A 95 13.88 11.47 -8.78
N VAL A 96 12.69 11.08 -8.31
CA VAL A 96 11.73 10.29 -9.11
C VAL A 96 10.76 11.18 -9.89
N TYR A 97 10.23 12.23 -9.25
CA TYR A 97 9.15 13.07 -9.77
C TYR A 97 9.55 14.51 -10.09
N GLY A 98 10.75 14.96 -9.69
CA GLY A 98 11.26 16.30 -10.00
C GLY A 98 11.17 16.69 -11.49
N PRO A 99 11.50 15.79 -12.44
CA PRO A 99 11.35 16.06 -13.88
C PRO A 99 9.92 16.37 -14.34
N TYR A 100 8.91 16.11 -13.51
CA TYR A 100 7.49 16.24 -13.84
C TYR A 100 6.82 17.43 -13.15
N ASP A 101 7.54 18.21 -12.34
CA ASP A 101 6.98 19.26 -11.48
C ASP A 101 6.13 20.32 -12.20
N ASN A 102 6.44 20.58 -13.48
CA ASN A 102 5.77 21.60 -14.29
C ASN A 102 4.64 21.05 -15.16
N SER A 103 4.28 19.79 -15.00
CA SER A 103 3.25 19.13 -15.81
C SER A 103 2.46 18.14 -14.98
N THR A 104 1.18 17.97 -15.31
CA THR A 104 0.44 16.88 -14.69
C THR A 104 0.94 15.52 -15.22
N MET A 105 1.16 14.55 -14.33
CA MET A 105 1.69 13.24 -14.69
C MET A 105 0.56 12.29 -15.11
N PHE A 106 0.79 11.47 -16.12
CA PHE A 106 0.00 10.28 -16.36
C PHE A 106 0.75 9.10 -15.73
N MET A 107 0.12 8.37 -14.81
CA MET A 107 0.76 7.26 -14.11
C MET A 107 -0.04 5.98 -14.29
N CYS A 108 0.66 4.90 -14.62
CA CYS A 108 0.18 3.55 -14.41
C CYS A 108 0.64 3.07 -13.04
N PHE A 109 -0.27 2.64 -12.20
CA PHE A 109 0.06 1.90 -10.99
C PHE A 109 -0.09 0.42 -11.27
N ALA A 110 0.98 -0.33 -11.02
CA ALA A 110 0.95 -1.79 -11.09
C ALA A 110 0.94 -2.37 -9.68
N SER A 111 -0.14 -3.06 -9.32
CA SER A 111 -0.32 -3.67 -8.00
C SER A 111 -0.45 -5.19 -8.12
N PRO A 112 0.41 -5.99 -7.46
CA PRO A 112 0.12 -7.40 -7.26
C PRO A 112 -1.06 -7.53 -6.29
N ILE A 113 -2.15 -8.16 -6.75
CA ILE A 113 -3.38 -8.30 -5.94
C ILE A 113 -3.38 -9.52 -5.03
N HIS A 114 -2.27 -10.26 -5.04
CA HIS A 114 -2.06 -11.43 -4.20
C HIS A 114 -0.67 -11.40 -3.55
N PRO A 115 -0.43 -10.42 -2.66
CA PRO A 115 0.88 -10.25 -2.03
C PRO A 115 1.27 -11.50 -1.23
N ARG A 116 2.54 -11.88 -1.30
CA ARG A 116 3.12 -12.93 -0.44
C ARG A 116 3.53 -12.40 0.93
N SER A 117 3.92 -11.13 1.01
CA SER A 117 4.23 -10.43 2.25
C SER A 117 3.13 -10.60 3.30
N ARG A 118 3.54 -10.78 4.56
CA ARG A 118 2.66 -10.87 5.73
C ARG A 118 3.23 -10.03 6.85
N GLY A 119 2.54 -8.94 7.16
CA GLY A 119 2.91 -8.03 8.23
C GLY A 119 2.16 -8.27 9.53
N THR A 120 2.30 -7.30 10.43
CA THR A 120 1.62 -7.26 11.72
C THR A 120 1.12 -5.86 12.08
N VAL A 121 0.06 -5.81 12.89
CA VAL A 121 -0.39 -4.65 13.65
C VAL A 121 -0.30 -5.02 15.13
N ARG A 122 0.50 -4.28 15.89
CA ARG A 122 0.70 -4.51 17.34
C ARG A 122 0.36 -3.26 18.14
N LEU A 123 -0.02 -3.45 19.39
CA LEU A 123 -0.13 -2.33 20.32
C LEU A 123 1.26 -1.81 20.68
N GLN A 124 1.44 -0.48 20.64
CA GLN A 124 2.62 0.17 21.20
C GLN A 124 2.52 0.27 22.73
N SER A 125 1.31 0.50 23.25
CA SER A 125 1.02 0.61 24.68
C SER A 125 -0.43 0.19 24.97
N ALA A 126 -0.84 0.22 26.25
CA ALA A 126 -2.22 0.02 26.66
C ALA A 126 -3.11 1.28 26.52
N ASN A 127 -2.55 2.43 26.13
CA ASN A 127 -3.32 3.65 25.90
C ASN A 127 -3.97 3.61 24.51
N PRO A 128 -5.32 3.68 24.39
CA PRO A 128 -6.00 3.65 23.10
C PRO A 128 -5.69 4.84 22.18
N TYR A 129 -5.13 5.93 22.72
CA TYR A 129 -4.76 7.11 21.94
C TYR A 129 -3.34 7.04 21.39
N ASP A 130 -2.52 6.07 21.83
CA ASP A 130 -1.21 5.86 21.26
C ASP A 130 -1.35 5.12 19.92
N PRO A 131 -0.62 5.54 18.87
CA PRO A 131 -0.70 4.86 17.58
C PRO A 131 -0.22 3.41 17.69
N PRO A 132 -0.82 2.47 16.94
CA PRO A 132 -0.31 1.12 16.88
C PRO A 132 1.01 1.05 16.11
N LEU A 133 1.79 0.01 16.39
CA LEU A 133 2.93 -0.37 15.57
C LEU A 133 2.38 -1.13 14.35
N ILE A 134 2.56 -0.58 13.15
CA ILE A 134 2.14 -1.19 11.89
C ILE A 134 3.39 -1.52 11.09
N ASP A 135 3.61 -2.80 10.84
CA ASP A 135 4.72 -3.29 10.01
C ASP A 135 4.19 -4.24 8.94
N PRO A 136 4.01 -3.77 7.70
CA PRO A 136 3.50 -4.59 6.60
C PRO A 136 4.50 -5.61 6.05
N GLN A 137 5.80 -5.54 6.41
CA GLN A 137 6.84 -6.45 5.89
C GLN A 137 6.81 -6.55 4.36
N LEU A 138 6.87 -5.39 3.70
CA LEU A 138 6.82 -5.32 2.23
C LEU A 138 8.14 -5.83 1.62
N LEU A 139 8.02 -6.56 0.51
CA LEU A 139 9.15 -7.05 -0.32
C LEU A 139 10.06 -8.08 0.37
N CYS A 140 9.50 -8.89 1.28
CA CYS A 140 10.19 -9.98 1.98
C CYS A 140 10.10 -11.32 1.24
#